data_AF-A0A0B8NZY4-F1
#
_entry.id   AF-A0A0B8NZY4-F1
#
_cell.length_a   1.000
_cell.length_b   1.000
_cell.length_c   1.000
_cell.angle_alpha   90.00
_cell.angle_beta   90.00
_cell.angle_gamma   90.00
#
_symmetry.space_group_name_H-M   'P 1'
#
loop_
_entity.id
_entity.type
_entity.pdbx_description
1 polymer ?
#
loop_
_entity_poly.entity_id
_entity_poly.type
_entity_poly.pdbx_seq_one_letter_code
_entity_poly.pdbx_strand_id
1 'polypeptide(L)'
;MPLQTDELRTQPLGPLPTPTELSTNHPLTDDVAKHIDESRGQIEKILTGKDKRLLVIVGPCSIHDTDAAIDYAKRLVSVQKKYKDQLFIVMRTYFEKPRTIIGWKGLITDPNLDGSYALEAGLNKARKLLLDINKLGLPTATEFLDMITGQYITDLISWGAIGARTLSLRSTARWPQLFLAQWVSRTVLTAALRLLLTQCALQKHHTTSTLQTKTAA
;
A
#
# COMPACT_ATOMS: atom_id res chain seq x y z
N MET A 1 -24.17 37.04 14.22
CA MET A 1 -23.49 35.74 14.06
C MET A 1 -21.99 36.01 14.06
N PRO A 2 -21.17 35.21 14.76
CA PRO A 2 -19.72 35.38 14.71
C PRO A 2 -19.21 35.22 13.27
N LEU A 3 -18.12 35.91 12.93
CA LEU A 3 -17.44 35.75 11.65
C LEU A 3 -16.95 34.30 11.51
N GLN A 4 -17.27 33.66 10.39
CA GLN A 4 -16.75 32.35 10.06
C GLN A 4 -15.25 32.46 9.77
N THR A 5 -14.45 31.69 10.50
CA THR A 5 -12.98 31.68 10.39
C THR A 5 -12.43 30.35 9.87
N ASP A 6 -13.27 29.32 9.77
CA ASP A 6 -12.96 27.97 9.27
C ASP A 6 -13.56 27.70 7.88
N GLU A 7 -13.04 26.69 7.19
CA GLU A 7 -13.53 26.19 5.89
C GLU A 7 -13.59 27.21 4.72
N LEU A 8 -12.98 28.38 4.90
CA LEU A 8 -12.98 29.50 3.92
C LEU A 8 -12.37 29.17 2.55
N ARG A 9 -11.65 28.05 2.42
CA ARG A 9 -10.94 27.62 1.20
C ARG A 9 -11.10 26.12 0.90
N THR A 10 -12.16 25.49 1.40
CA THR A 10 -12.41 24.05 1.22
C THR A 10 -13.61 23.82 0.31
N GLN A 11 -13.56 22.74 -0.46
CA GLN A 11 -14.73 22.20 -1.15
C GLN A 11 -15.05 20.82 -0.58
N PRO A 12 -16.32 20.52 -0.28
CA PRO A 12 -16.71 19.20 0.20
C PRO A 12 -16.53 18.16 -0.91
N LEU A 13 -15.85 17.06 -0.59
CA LEU A 13 -15.60 15.94 -1.51
C LEU A 13 -16.51 14.72 -1.25
N GLY A 14 -17.50 14.86 -0.37
CA GLY A 14 -18.40 13.79 0.04
C GLY A 14 -17.87 12.94 1.20
N PRO A 15 -18.72 12.07 1.78
CA PRO A 15 -18.32 11.17 2.86
C PRO A 15 -17.38 10.07 2.34
N LEU A 16 -16.42 9.65 3.17
CA LEU A 16 -15.59 8.49 2.91
C LEU A 16 -16.14 7.27 3.66
N PRO A 17 -16.15 6.08 3.04
CA PRO A 17 -16.45 4.86 3.77
C PRO A 17 -15.38 4.65 4.84
N THR A 18 -15.76 4.03 5.95
CA THR A 18 -14.80 3.56 6.95
C THR A 18 -13.99 2.38 6.42
N PRO A 19 -12.76 2.13 6.94
CA PRO A 19 -12.00 0.94 6.60
C PRO A 19 -12.76 -0.38 6.84
N THR A 20 -13.61 -0.41 7.86
CA THR A 20 -14.44 -1.58 8.19
C THR A 20 -15.53 -1.82 7.15
N GLU A 21 -16.23 -0.77 6.70
CA GLU A 21 -17.23 -0.88 5.62
C GLU A 21 -16.58 -1.37 4.33
N LEU A 22 -15.43 -0.79 3.96
CA LEU A 22 -14.71 -1.21 2.76
C LEU A 22 -14.24 -2.67 2.86
N SER A 23 -13.76 -3.09 4.03
CA SER A 23 -13.36 -4.48 4.29
C SER A 23 -14.53 -5.45 4.29
N THR A 24 -15.72 -4.99 4.70
CA THR A 24 -16.95 -5.80 4.65
C THR A 24 -17.42 -6.00 3.20
N ASN A 25 -17.35 -4.95 2.38
CA ASN A 25 -17.71 -5.01 0.96
C ASN A 25 -16.71 -5.83 0.13
N HIS A 26 -15.44 -5.85 0.55
CA HIS A 26 -14.35 -6.57 -0.10
C HIS A 26 -13.59 -7.41 0.94
N PRO A 27 -14.17 -8.55 1.37
CA PRO A 27 -13.64 -9.34 2.46
C PRO A 27 -12.31 -10.01 2.09
N LEU A 28 -11.38 -9.95 3.04
CA LEU A 28 -10.17 -10.76 3.02
C LEU A 28 -10.54 -12.20 3.37
N THR A 29 -10.40 -13.10 2.41
CA THR A 29 -10.65 -14.53 2.60
C THR A 29 -9.43 -15.23 3.21
N ASP A 30 -9.64 -16.35 3.91
CA ASP A 30 -8.57 -17.05 4.64
C ASP A 30 -7.43 -17.54 3.72
N ASP A 31 -7.75 -17.95 2.50
CA ASP A 31 -6.78 -18.35 1.48
C ASP A 31 -5.89 -17.19 1.04
N VAL A 32 -6.48 -16.01 0.85
CA VAL A 32 -5.75 -14.78 0.51
C VAL A 32 -4.91 -14.30 1.69
N ALA A 33 -5.46 -14.34 2.92
CA ALA A 33 -4.73 -13.98 4.13
C ALA A 33 -3.50 -14.88 4.33
N LYS A 34 -3.67 -16.20 4.15
CA LYS A 34 -2.58 -17.17 4.20
C LYS A 34 -1.53 -16.89 3.12
N HIS A 35 -1.95 -16.64 1.88
CA HIS A 35 -1.03 -16.28 0.80
C HIS A 35 -0.18 -15.05 1.13
N ILE A 36 -0.79 -14.01 1.69
CA ILE A 36 -0.10 -12.77 2.07
C ILE A 36 0.89 -13.03 3.21
N ASP A 37 0.49 -13.78 4.24
CA ASP A 37 1.35 -14.14 5.37
C ASP A 37 2.57 -14.96 4.93
N GLU A 38 2.35 -16.00 4.13
CA GLU A 38 3.42 -16.82 3.56
C GLU A 38 4.36 -15.97 2.68
N SER A 39 3.80 -15.06 1.89
CA SER A 39 4.58 -14.14 1.06
C SER A 39 5.44 -13.19 1.89
N ARG A 40 4.90 -12.63 2.99
CA ARG A 40 5.66 -11.77 3.92
C ARG A 40 6.80 -12.56 4.57
N GLY A 41 6.53 -13.77 5.07
CA GLY A 41 7.56 -14.65 5.62
C GLY A 41 8.62 -15.05 4.58
N GLN A 42 8.24 -15.17 3.31
CA GLN A 42 9.16 -15.47 2.22
C GLN A 42 10.08 -14.28 1.90
N ILE A 43 9.52 -13.07 1.84
CA ILE A 43 10.29 -11.83 1.69
C ILE A 43 11.28 -11.71 2.86
N GLU A 44 10.87 -12.01 4.09
CA GLU A 44 11.76 -12.01 5.26
C GLU A 44 12.97 -12.92 5.09
N LYS A 45 12.72 -14.16 4.67
CA LYS A 45 13.79 -15.13 4.46
C LYS A 45 14.78 -14.64 3.41
N ILE A 46 14.31 -13.98 2.35
CA ILE A 46 15.17 -13.40 1.31
C ILE A 46 15.99 -12.24 1.88
N LEU A 47 15.36 -11.27 2.55
CA LEU A 47 16.05 -10.11 3.11
C LEU A 47 17.05 -10.48 4.22
N THR A 48 16.79 -11.56 4.95
CA THR A 48 17.70 -12.09 5.98
C THR A 48 18.73 -13.08 5.43
N GLY A 49 18.69 -13.38 4.13
CA GLY A 49 19.63 -14.28 3.44
C GLY A 49 19.44 -15.78 3.73
N LYS A 50 18.33 -16.15 4.39
CA LYS A 50 17.90 -17.55 4.63
C LYS A 50 17.32 -18.20 3.37
N ASP A 51 16.81 -17.41 2.44
CA ASP A 51 16.50 -17.80 1.07
C ASP A 51 17.43 -17.03 0.13
N LYS A 52 17.99 -17.71 -0.88
CA LYS A 52 18.97 -17.16 -1.82
C LYS A 52 18.34 -16.60 -3.11
N ARG A 53 17.03 -16.73 -3.28
CA ARG A 53 16.32 -16.17 -4.41
C ARG A 53 16.38 -14.65 -4.41
N LEU A 54 16.28 -14.06 -5.60
CA LEU A 54 16.20 -12.62 -5.78
C LEU A 54 14.75 -12.14 -5.59
N LEU A 55 14.54 -11.20 -4.68
CA LEU A 55 13.28 -10.46 -4.55
C LEU A 55 13.15 -9.47 -5.72
N VAL A 56 12.08 -9.58 -6.49
CA VAL A 56 11.83 -8.73 -7.67
C VAL A 56 10.49 -8.00 -7.52
N ILE A 57 10.55 -6.68 -7.30
CA ILE A 57 9.36 -5.82 -7.31
C ILE A 57 9.18 -5.24 -8.71
N VAL A 58 8.18 -5.72 -9.46
CA VAL A 58 8.00 -5.35 -10.88
C VAL A 58 6.54 -5.15 -11.24
N GLY A 59 6.27 -4.20 -12.13
CA GLY A 59 4.91 -3.87 -12.56
C GLY A 59 4.80 -2.46 -13.12
N PRO A 60 3.58 -2.01 -13.48
CA PRO A 60 3.33 -0.69 -14.01
C PRO A 60 3.78 0.42 -13.05
N CYS A 61 4.11 1.60 -13.60
CA CYS A 61 4.57 2.72 -12.78
C CYS A 61 3.47 3.26 -11.86
N SER A 62 2.23 3.30 -12.35
CA SER A 62 0.99 3.55 -11.63
C SER A 62 -0.16 2.85 -12.38
N ILE A 63 -1.09 2.26 -11.65
CA ILE A 63 -2.26 1.56 -12.22
C ILE A 63 -3.38 2.58 -12.41
N HIS A 64 -3.88 2.70 -13.63
CA HIS A 64 -5.05 3.51 -13.98
C HIS A 64 -6.19 2.65 -14.57
N ASP A 65 -5.85 1.49 -15.12
CA ASP A 65 -6.78 0.50 -15.69
C ASP A 65 -6.64 -0.81 -14.91
N THR A 66 -7.72 -1.24 -14.25
CA THR A 66 -7.76 -2.46 -13.43
C THR A 66 -7.74 -3.73 -14.27
N ASP A 67 -8.36 -3.71 -15.45
CA ASP A 67 -8.45 -4.90 -16.31
C ASP A 67 -7.09 -5.19 -16.95
N ALA A 68 -6.41 -4.14 -17.42
CA ALA A 68 -5.03 -4.24 -17.89
C ALA A 68 -4.07 -4.71 -16.78
N ALA A 69 -4.29 -4.27 -15.53
CA ALA A 69 -3.50 -4.73 -14.40
C ALA A 69 -3.71 -6.22 -14.11
N ILE A 70 -4.94 -6.74 -14.21
CA ILE A 70 -5.22 -8.17 -14.07
C ILE A 70 -4.62 -8.99 -15.21
N ASP A 71 -4.68 -8.52 -16.46
CA ASP A 71 -4.00 -9.19 -17.59
C ASP A 71 -2.48 -9.27 -17.34
N TYR A 72 -1.88 -8.17 -16.89
CA TYR A 72 -0.47 -8.13 -16.51
C TYR A 72 -0.16 -9.14 -15.39
N ALA A 73 -0.99 -9.19 -14.34
CA ALA A 73 -0.82 -10.13 -13.23
C ALA A 73 -0.83 -11.58 -13.70
N LYS A 74 -1.77 -11.97 -14.57
CA LYS A 74 -1.86 -13.34 -15.14
C LYS A 74 -0.59 -13.71 -15.92
N ARG A 75 -0.05 -12.79 -16.71
CA ARG A 75 1.23 -12.99 -17.41
C ARG A 75 2.39 -13.15 -16.42
N LEU A 76 2.42 -12.33 -15.37
CA LEU A 76 3.46 -12.34 -14.35
C LEU A 76 3.45 -13.63 -13.51
N VAL A 77 2.28 -14.20 -13.22
CA VAL A 77 2.13 -15.53 -12.59
C VAL A 77 2.83 -16.61 -13.42
N SER A 78 2.71 -16.58 -14.75
CA SER A 78 3.38 -17.54 -15.63
C SER A 78 4.91 -17.40 -15.56
N VAL A 79 5.42 -16.17 -15.46
CA VAL A 79 6.85 -15.88 -15.28
C VAL A 79 7.33 -16.35 -13.91
N GLN A 80 6.58 -16.06 -12.84
CA GLN A 80 6.88 -16.52 -11.48
C GLN A 80 6.99 -18.04 -11.43
N LYS A 81 6.06 -18.77 -12.08
CA LYS A 81 6.12 -20.23 -12.15
C LYS A 81 7.39 -20.73 -12.85
N LYS A 82 7.79 -20.07 -13.95
CA LYS A 82 8.99 -20.42 -14.71
C LYS A 82 10.29 -20.22 -13.93
N TYR A 83 10.37 -19.16 -13.12
CA TYR A 83 11.59 -18.78 -12.39
C TYR A 83 11.50 -18.97 -10.87
N LYS A 84 10.56 -19.80 -10.39
CA LYS A 84 10.21 -19.96 -8.96
C LYS A 84 11.40 -20.28 -8.05
N ASP A 85 12.41 -20.98 -8.58
CA ASP A 85 13.59 -21.44 -7.83
C ASP A 85 14.69 -20.37 -7.76
N GLN A 86 14.58 -19.30 -8.55
CA GLN A 86 15.58 -18.22 -8.65
C GLN A 86 15.01 -16.87 -8.20
N LEU A 87 13.73 -16.62 -8.47
CA LEU A 87 13.07 -15.33 -8.25
C LEU A 87 11.88 -15.50 -7.32
N PHE A 88 11.69 -14.50 -6.46
CA PHE A 88 10.43 -14.27 -5.75
C PHE A 88 9.86 -12.94 -6.25
N ILE A 89 8.81 -13.04 -7.07
CA ILE A 89 8.23 -11.89 -7.76
C ILE A 89 7.10 -11.33 -6.92
N VAL A 90 7.08 -10.00 -6.77
CA VAL A 90 5.99 -9.25 -6.14
C VAL A 90 5.54 -8.18 -7.11
N MET A 91 4.23 -8.14 -7.40
CA MET A 91 3.68 -7.19 -8.35
C MET A 91 3.65 -5.79 -7.77
N ARG A 92 4.20 -4.83 -8.49
CA ARG A 92 4.07 -3.41 -8.18
C ARG A 92 2.65 -2.92 -8.49
N THR A 93 1.93 -2.51 -7.46
CA THR A 93 0.53 -2.04 -7.50
C THR A 93 0.40 -0.63 -6.93
N TYR A 94 1.08 0.33 -7.56
CA TYR A 94 1.07 1.73 -7.13
C TYR A 94 -0.16 2.42 -7.72
N PHE A 95 -0.95 3.11 -6.90
CA PHE A 95 -2.16 3.79 -7.36
C PHE A 95 -1.95 5.25 -7.73
N GLU A 96 -0.90 5.86 -7.19
CA GLU A 96 -0.65 7.28 -7.33
C GLU A 96 0.81 7.56 -7.63
N LYS A 97 1.09 8.75 -8.14
CA LYS A 97 2.46 9.23 -8.32
C LYS A 97 2.57 10.66 -7.82
N PRO A 98 3.44 10.95 -6.83
CA PRO A 98 3.57 12.30 -6.32
C PRO A 98 4.14 13.22 -7.42
N ARG A 99 3.32 14.17 -7.89
CA ARG A 99 3.70 15.18 -8.90
C ARG A 99 3.63 16.58 -8.30
N THR A 100 4.55 17.44 -8.74
CA THR A 100 4.58 18.88 -8.40
C THR A 100 3.84 19.75 -9.42
N ILE A 101 3.38 19.15 -10.53
CA ILE A 101 2.67 19.82 -11.63
C ILE A 101 1.24 19.29 -11.68
N ILE A 102 0.31 20.08 -12.20
CA ILE A 102 -1.08 19.67 -12.49
C ILE A 102 -1.04 18.41 -13.38
N GLY A 103 -1.78 17.38 -12.97
CA GLY A 103 -1.85 16.10 -13.65
C GLY A 103 -2.71 15.12 -12.86
N TRP A 104 -3.00 13.97 -13.46
CA TRP A 104 -3.79 12.92 -12.85
C TRP A 104 -3.22 12.50 -11.49
N LYS A 105 -4.10 12.43 -10.49
CA LYS A 105 -3.73 12.24 -9.08
C LYS A 105 -3.54 10.77 -8.71
N GLY A 106 -4.21 9.86 -9.40
CA GLY A 106 -4.10 8.43 -9.18
C GLY A 106 -5.45 7.74 -9.12
N LEU A 107 -5.46 6.41 -9.11
CA LEU A 107 -6.69 5.61 -9.21
C LEU A 107 -7.60 5.78 -7.99
N ILE A 108 -7.02 5.95 -6.80
CA ILE A 108 -7.80 6.12 -5.58
C ILE A 108 -8.47 7.50 -5.57
N THR A 109 -7.69 8.54 -5.87
CA THR A 109 -8.21 9.91 -5.87
C THR A 109 -9.14 10.21 -7.05
N ASP A 110 -8.80 9.77 -8.26
CA ASP A 110 -9.52 10.10 -9.51
C ASP A 110 -9.66 8.84 -10.40
N PRO A 111 -10.56 7.90 -10.04
CA PRO A 111 -10.70 6.60 -10.71
C PRO A 111 -11.32 6.66 -12.11
N ASN A 112 -11.86 7.81 -12.51
CA ASN A 112 -12.53 8.01 -13.80
C ASN A 112 -11.69 8.84 -14.78
N LEU A 113 -10.53 9.34 -14.34
CA LEU A 113 -9.61 10.17 -15.14
C LEU A 113 -10.24 11.49 -15.62
N ASP A 114 -11.28 11.97 -14.94
CA ASP A 114 -12.09 13.13 -15.34
C ASP A 114 -12.01 14.28 -14.31
N GLY A 115 -11.30 14.07 -13.20
CA GLY A 115 -11.20 15.05 -12.12
C GLY A 115 -12.44 15.10 -11.21
N SER A 116 -13.29 14.06 -11.20
CA SER A 116 -14.47 14.00 -10.34
C SER A 116 -14.14 13.78 -8.86
N TYR A 117 -12.90 13.40 -8.53
CA TYR A 117 -12.45 13.07 -7.18
C TYR A 117 -13.32 12.01 -6.47
N ALA A 118 -13.74 10.96 -7.19
CA ALA A 118 -14.60 9.91 -6.66
C ALA A 118 -13.84 8.93 -5.75
N LEU A 119 -13.40 9.39 -4.57
CA LEU A 119 -12.54 8.62 -3.65
C LEU A 119 -13.16 7.28 -3.23
N GLU A 120 -14.45 7.24 -2.91
CA GLU A 120 -15.13 5.99 -2.53
C GLU A 120 -15.03 4.94 -3.64
N ALA A 121 -15.31 5.33 -4.88
CA ALA A 121 -15.19 4.43 -6.03
C ALA A 121 -13.74 3.99 -6.24
N GLY A 122 -12.78 4.90 -6.05
CA GLY A 122 -11.35 4.61 -6.17
C GLY A 122 -10.85 3.62 -5.11
N LEU A 123 -11.27 3.77 -3.86
CA LEU A 123 -10.97 2.85 -2.77
C LEU A 123 -11.55 1.45 -3.03
N ASN A 124 -12.80 1.37 -3.48
CA ASN A 124 -13.43 0.11 -3.87
C ASN A 124 -12.67 -0.57 -5.03
N LYS A 125 -12.33 0.16 -6.09
CA LYS A 125 -11.55 -0.36 -7.22
C LYS A 125 -10.17 -0.85 -6.79
N ALA A 126 -9.45 -0.06 -5.99
CA ALA A 126 -8.11 -0.40 -5.52
C ALA A 126 -8.12 -1.66 -4.64
N ARG A 127 -9.01 -1.72 -3.64
CA ARG A 127 -9.11 -2.88 -2.74
C ARG A 127 -9.50 -4.16 -3.49
N LYS A 128 -10.52 -4.08 -4.35
CA LYS A 128 -10.93 -5.21 -5.21
C LYS A 128 -9.77 -5.71 -6.06
N LEU A 129 -9.04 -4.80 -6.72
CA LEU A 129 -7.90 -5.17 -7.56
C LEU A 129 -6.82 -5.91 -6.76
N LEU A 130 -6.47 -5.43 -5.56
CA LEU A 130 -5.47 -6.07 -4.72
C LEU A 130 -5.92 -7.48 -4.29
N LEU A 131 -7.20 -7.65 -3.92
CA LEU A 131 -7.76 -8.98 -3.63
C LEU A 131 -7.65 -9.90 -4.84
N ASP A 132 -8.08 -9.42 -6.01
CA ASP A 132 -8.07 -10.21 -7.24
C ASP A 132 -6.65 -10.63 -7.64
N ILE A 133 -5.65 -9.75 -7.50
CA ILE A 133 -4.24 -10.10 -7.76
C ILE A 133 -3.73 -11.13 -6.75
N ASN A 134 -3.99 -10.98 -5.46
CA ASN A 134 -3.57 -11.96 -4.46
C ASN A 134 -4.26 -13.32 -4.65
N LYS A 135 -5.53 -13.36 -5.10
CA LYS A 135 -6.23 -14.60 -5.46
C LYS A 135 -5.58 -15.35 -6.63
N LEU A 136 -4.85 -14.65 -7.50
CA LEU A 136 -4.04 -15.27 -8.55
C LEU A 136 -2.72 -15.89 -8.00
N GLY A 137 -2.45 -15.78 -6.70
CA GLY A 137 -1.24 -16.26 -6.06
C GLY A 137 -0.02 -15.36 -6.29
N LEU A 138 -0.25 -14.07 -6.60
CA LEU A 138 0.79 -13.08 -6.82
C LEU A 138 0.75 -12.04 -5.70
N PRO A 139 1.81 -11.91 -4.88
CA PRO A 139 1.83 -10.92 -3.81
C PRO A 139 1.93 -9.50 -4.39
N THR A 140 1.41 -8.52 -3.65
CA THR A 140 1.36 -7.13 -4.09
C THR A 140 2.30 -6.22 -3.29
N ALA A 141 2.78 -5.17 -3.96
CA ALA A 141 3.69 -4.17 -3.42
C ALA A 141 3.21 -2.76 -3.76
N THR A 142 3.07 -1.90 -2.76
CA THR A 142 2.66 -0.50 -2.98
C THR A 142 3.61 0.50 -2.31
N GLU A 143 3.53 1.75 -2.74
CA GLU A 143 4.13 2.89 -2.07
C GLU A 143 3.05 3.62 -1.30
N PHE A 144 3.27 3.80 -0.01
CA PHE A 144 2.33 4.55 0.81
C PHE A 144 2.73 6.03 0.85
N LEU A 145 1.82 6.88 0.35
CA LEU A 145 2.03 8.32 0.26
C LEU A 145 1.40 9.08 1.43
N ASP A 146 0.36 8.51 2.05
CA ASP A 146 -0.37 9.09 3.16
C ASP A 146 -0.85 8.02 4.16
N MET A 147 -1.18 8.43 5.39
CA MET A 147 -1.55 7.53 6.49
C MET A 147 -3.02 7.06 6.45
N ILE A 148 -3.87 7.72 5.67
CA ILE A 148 -5.31 7.45 5.61
C ILE A 148 -5.52 6.28 4.66
N THR A 149 -5.01 6.38 3.43
CA THR A 149 -5.11 5.33 2.40
C THR A 149 -4.56 3.99 2.89
N GLY A 150 -3.49 4.02 3.70
CA GLY A 150 -2.91 2.82 4.30
C GLY A 150 -3.94 1.98 5.07
N GLN A 151 -4.85 2.60 5.81
CA GLN A 151 -5.84 1.88 6.63
C GLN A 151 -6.82 1.02 5.80
N TYR A 152 -6.95 1.30 4.50
CA TYR A 152 -7.90 0.63 3.62
C TYR A 152 -7.34 -0.57 2.87
N ILE A 153 -6.01 -0.66 2.75
CA ILE A 153 -5.36 -1.62 1.85
C ILE A 153 -4.17 -2.38 2.44
N THR A 154 -3.63 -1.98 3.60
CA THR A 154 -2.40 -2.58 4.17
C THR A 154 -2.50 -4.07 4.43
N ASP A 155 -3.70 -4.57 4.75
CA ASP A 155 -3.98 -5.99 4.95
C ASP A 155 -3.69 -6.83 3.68
N LEU A 156 -3.75 -6.21 2.50
CA LEU A 156 -3.55 -6.86 1.20
C LEU A 156 -2.13 -6.73 0.62
N ILE A 157 -1.24 -6.02 1.31
CA ILE A 157 0.12 -5.70 0.83
C ILE A 157 1.17 -6.62 1.46
N SER A 158 1.99 -7.27 0.64
CA SER A 158 3.11 -8.10 1.12
C SER A 158 4.41 -7.30 1.28
N TRP A 159 4.57 -6.20 0.54
CA TRP A 159 5.76 -5.34 0.61
C TRP A 159 5.42 -3.85 0.44
N GLY A 160 5.99 -3.00 1.29
CA GLY A 160 5.71 -1.57 1.31
C GLY A 160 6.94 -0.72 0.98
N ALA A 161 6.77 0.29 0.12
CA ALA A 161 7.74 1.37 -0.06
C ALA A 161 7.28 2.65 0.64
N ILE A 162 8.27 3.41 1.11
CA ILE A 162 8.11 4.79 1.51
C ILE A 162 8.84 5.65 0.49
N GLY A 163 8.15 6.67 -0.03
CA GLY A 163 8.73 7.58 -1.01
C GLY A 163 9.89 8.39 -0.46
N ALA A 164 10.89 8.67 -1.30
CA ALA A 164 12.06 9.46 -0.91
C ALA A 164 11.70 10.87 -0.40
N ARG A 165 10.56 11.41 -0.82
CA ARG A 165 10.05 12.74 -0.41
C ARG A 165 9.29 12.73 0.92
N THR A 166 8.79 11.58 1.35
CA THR A 166 8.06 11.46 2.63
C THR A 166 8.95 10.97 3.76
N LEU A 167 10.18 10.51 3.46
CA LEU A 167 11.13 9.93 4.42
C LEU A 167 11.52 10.89 5.57
N SER A 168 11.62 12.19 5.31
CA SER A 168 12.01 13.19 6.31
C SER A 168 10.86 13.64 7.22
N LEU A 169 9.62 13.25 6.92
CA LEU A 169 8.49 13.61 7.77
C LEU A 169 8.52 12.76 9.05
N ARG A 170 8.39 13.44 10.20
CA ARG A 170 8.41 12.81 11.53
C ARG A 170 7.32 11.75 11.72
N SER A 171 6.19 11.87 11.01
CA SER A 171 5.12 10.87 10.97
C SER A 171 5.53 9.61 10.19
N THR A 172 6.37 9.75 9.16
CA THR A 172 6.84 8.65 8.31
C THR A 172 7.82 7.71 9.02
N ALA A 173 8.61 8.24 9.97
CA ALA A 173 9.54 7.46 10.78
C ALA A 173 8.88 6.36 11.65
N ARG A 174 7.54 6.37 11.75
CA ARG A 174 6.74 5.49 12.61
C ARG A 174 5.97 4.38 11.89
N TRP A 175 6.00 4.39 10.56
CA TRP A 175 5.44 3.36 9.70
C TRP A 175 5.97 1.94 9.98
N PRO A 176 7.26 1.73 10.33
CA PRO A 176 7.78 0.40 10.61
C PRO A 176 7.20 -0.25 11.87
N GLN A 177 6.67 0.53 12.81
CA GLN A 177 6.22 0.02 14.12
C GLN A 177 4.74 -0.42 14.13
N LEU A 178 3.94 0.01 13.15
CA LEU A 178 2.50 -0.25 13.13
C LEU A 178 2.10 -1.44 12.23
N PHE A 179 2.97 -1.92 11.34
CA PHE A 179 2.63 -2.96 10.36
C PHE A 179 3.83 -3.85 9.96
N LEU A 180 3.62 -5.18 9.94
CA LEU A 180 4.55 -6.20 9.41
C LEU A 180 4.58 -6.20 7.87
N ALA A 181 5.03 -5.10 7.27
CA ALA A 181 5.52 -5.07 5.90
C ALA A 181 7.03 -4.79 5.95
N GLN A 182 7.82 -5.40 5.08
CA GLN A 182 9.26 -5.13 5.04
C GLN A 182 9.52 -3.94 4.12
N TRP A 183 10.17 -2.92 4.68
CA TRP A 183 10.27 -1.60 4.08
C TRP A 183 11.66 -1.36 3.49
N VAL A 184 11.75 -0.82 2.27
CA VAL A 184 13.02 -0.35 1.70
C VAL A 184 12.86 1.07 1.18
N SER A 185 13.78 1.96 1.61
CA SER A 185 13.90 3.33 1.09
C SER A 185 14.58 3.32 -0.28
N ARG A 186 14.06 4.13 -1.22
CA ARG A 186 14.63 4.27 -2.57
C ARG A 186 16.02 4.92 -2.61
N THR A 187 16.53 5.49 -1.51
CA THR A 187 17.71 6.36 -1.55
C THR A 187 19.03 5.70 -1.13
N VAL A 188 19.09 4.46 -0.63
CA VAL A 188 20.39 3.91 -0.17
C VAL A 188 20.56 2.44 -0.54
N LEU A 189 21.24 2.20 -1.66
CA LEU A 189 21.92 0.94 -1.95
C LEU A 189 23.40 1.05 -1.50
N THR A 190 23.63 1.34 -0.21
CA THR A 190 24.98 1.32 0.39
C THR A 190 24.87 1.01 1.88
N ALA A 191 25.30 -0.20 2.24
CA ALA A 191 25.71 -0.82 3.52
C ALA A 191 25.48 -0.21 4.94
N ALA A 192 24.91 0.99 5.13
CA ALA A 192 24.90 1.67 6.43
C ALA A 192 23.62 1.51 7.28
N LEU A 193 22.60 0.79 6.80
CA LEU A 193 21.26 0.81 7.40
C LEU A 193 20.90 -0.39 8.30
N ARG A 194 21.89 -0.98 8.99
CA ARG A 194 21.63 -2.01 10.02
C ARG A 194 21.59 -1.47 11.45
N LEU A 195 22.05 -0.24 11.68
CA LEU A 195 22.09 0.40 13.01
C LEU A 195 20.96 1.42 13.25
N LEU A 196 20.55 2.16 12.22
CA LEU A 196 19.53 3.23 12.36
C LEU A 196 18.09 2.71 12.46
N LEU A 197 17.75 1.64 11.72
CA LEU A 197 16.40 1.05 11.77
C LEU A 197 16.10 0.36 13.11
N THR A 198 17.12 -0.23 13.74
CA THR A 198 16.98 -0.90 15.04
C THR A 198 16.75 0.10 16.17
N GLN A 199 17.32 1.31 16.10
CA GLN A 199 17.17 2.33 17.14
C GLN A 199 15.83 3.09 17.07
N CYS A 200 15.31 3.40 15.88
CA CYS A 200 14.00 4.05 15.75
C CYS A 200 12.83 3.10 16.08
N ALA A 201 12.95 1.80 15.79
CA ALA A 201 11.89 0.84 16.07
C ALA A 201 11.67 0.57 17.57
N LEU A 202 12.65 0.86 18.44
CA LEU A 202 12.60 0.53 19.87
C LEU A 202 12.01 1.61 20.79
N GLN A 203 11.73 2.82 20.29
CA GLN A 203 11.14 3.88 21.14
C GLN A 203 9.61 3.88 21.04
N LYS A 204 8.94 3.59 22.17
CA LYS A 204 7.48 3.72 22.31
C LYS A 204 7.11 5.20 22.26
N HIS A 205 6.17 5.53 21.38
CA HIS A 205 5.57 6.86 21.31
C HIS A 205 4.04 6.70 21.17
N HIS A 206 3.25 7.74 21.50
CA HIS A 206 1.79 7.81 21.27
C HIS A 206 1.42 8.75 20.10
N THR A 207 0.35 8.44 19.36
CA THR A 207 -0.21 9.23 18.24
C THR A 207 -1.72 9.13 18.26
N THR A 208 -2.38 10.21 17.84
CA THR A 208 -3.80 10.23 17.52
C THR A 208 -4.03 9.61 16.14
N SER A 209 -4.62 8.42 16.12
CA SER A 209 -5.28 7.81 14.97
C SER A 209 -6.78 7.81 15.25
N THR A 210 -7.62 7.92 14.23
CA THR A 210 -9.08 7.73 14.37
C THR A 210 -9.35 6.35 14.97
N LEU A 211 -9.64 6.32 16.27
CA LEU A 211 -9.98 5.12 17.03
C LEU A 211 -11.33 4.59 16.55
N GLN A 212 -11.38 3.29 16.26
CA GLN A 212 -12.64 2.56 16.11
C GLN A 212 -13.42 2.64 17.42
N THR A 213 -14.46 3.46 17.48
CA THR A 213 -15.46 3.37 18.55
C THR A 213 -16.38 2.20 18.24
N LYS A 214 -16.16 1.06 18.93
CA LYS A 214 -17.18 0.03 19.09
C LYS A 214 -18.29 0.59 19.98
N THR A 215 -19.43 0.93 19.41
CA THR A 215 -20.69 1.01 20.15
C THR A 215 -21.21 -0.41 20.28
N ALA A 216 -21.06 -1.01 21.46
CA ALA A 216 -21.79 -2.22 21.83
C ALA A 216 -23.19 -1.80 22.32
N ALA A 217 -24.20 -2.57 21.89
CA ALA A 217 -25.58 -2.47 22.33
C ALA A 217 -25.76 -2.75 23.83
#